data_AF-A0A699SRU8-F1
#
_entry.id   AF-A0A699SRU8-F1
#
_cell.length_a   1.000
_cell.length_b   1.000
_cell.length_c   1.000
_cell.angle_alpha   90.00
_cell.angle_beta   90.00
_cell.angle_gamma   90.00
#
_symmetry.space_group_name_H-M   'P 1'
#
loop_
_entity.id
_entity.type
_entity.pdbx_description
1 polymer ?
#
loop_
_entity_poly.entity_id
_entity_poly.type
_entity_poly.pdbx_seq_one_letter_code
_entity_poly.pdbx_strand_id
1 'polypeptide(L)' 'MIYLVEKKKSDEKRLEDIQVVKEFLNVFPKDLPGLPPIRQVEFQINLIPGTTPVARAPYRLAPSEMQELSN' A
#
# COMPACT_ATOMS: atom_id res chain seq x y z
N MET A 1 -16.45 36.35 12.46
CA MET A 1 -14.98 36.30 12.48
C MET A 1 -14.55 34.89 12.12
N ILE A 2 -14.06 34.73 10.90
CA ILE A 2 -13.60 33.45 10.36
C ILE A 2 -12.26 33.18 11.05
N TYR A 3 -12.16 32.09 11.82
CA TYR A 3 -10.88 31.70 12.41
C TYR A 3 -9.93 31.33 11.28
N LEU A 4 -8.95 32.19 11.03
CA LEU A 4 -7.72 31.80 10.33
C LEU A 4 -7.02 30.78 11.22
N VAL A 5 -7.26 29.50 10.95
CA VAL A 5 -6.33 28.45 11.38
C VAL A 5 -5.07 28.71 10.58
N GLU A 6 -4.12 29.42 11.20
CA GLU A 6 -2.75 29.50 10.74
C GLU A 6 -2.23 28.07 10.60
N LYS A 7 -2.20 27.60 9.36
CA LYS A 7 -1.55 26.36 8.99
C LYS A 7 -0.06 26.59 9.23
N LYS A 8 0.43 26.20 10.41
CA LYS A 8 1.86 26.09 10.69
C LYS A 8 2.46 25.26 9.55
N LYS A 9 3.21 25.92 8.67
CA LYS A 9 4.20 25.23 7.83
C LYS A 9 5.21 24.67 8.82
N SER A 10 5.00 23.44 9.27
CA SER A 10 6.14 22.62 9.65
C SER A 10 7.03 22.60 8.42
N ASP A 11 8.30 22.97 8.55
CA ASP A 11 9.29 22.61 7.54
C ASP A 11 9.11 21.10 7.28
N GLU A 12 8.51 20.77 6.14
CA GLU A 12 8.25 19.40 5.73
C GLU A 12 9.62 18.80 5.45
N LYS A 13 10.28 18.30 6.50
CA LYS A 13 11.48 17.47 6.36
C LYS A 13 11.11 16.35 5.41
N ARG A 14 11.81 16.31 4.28
CA ARG A 14 11.54 15.31 3.25
C ARG A 14 11.89 13.95 3.85
N LEU A 15 11.21 12.89 3.47
CA LEU A 15 11.56 11.54 3.95
C LEU A 15 13.02 11.21 3.61
N GLU A 16 13.47 11.70 2.47
CA GLU A 16 14.86 11.68 2.01
C GLU A 16 15.86 12.37 2.98
N ASP A 17 15.42 13.19 3.93
CA ASP A 17 16.31 13.84 4.92
C ASP A 17 16.64 12.94 6.10
N ILE A 18 15.89 11.85 6.30
CA ILE A 18 16.11 10.87 7.36
C ILE A 18 17.34 10.05 7.02
N GLN A 19 18.32 9.99 7.93
CA GLN A 19 19.59 9.29 7.71
C GLN A 19 19.40 7.85 7.23
N VAL A 20 18.50 7.10 7.86
CA VAL A 20 18.18 5.72 7.47
C VAL A 20 17.62 5.64 6.04
N VAL A 21 16.80 6.61 5.62
CA VAL A 21 16.24 6.63 4.26
C VAL A 21 17.34 6.93 3.22
N LYS A 22 18.28 7.83 3.54
CA LYS A 22 19.45 8.11 2.68
C LYS A 22 20.33 6.87 2.49
N GLU A 23 20.51 6.07 3.53
CA GLU A 23 21.28 4.83 3.49
C GLU A 23 20.58 3.74 2.64
N PHE A 24 19.24 3.80 2.51
CA PHE A 24 18.41 2.79 1.84
C PHE A 24 17.45 3.38 0.79
N LEU A 25 17.91 4.32 -0.05
CA LEU A 25 17.07 4.97 -1.06
C LEU A 25 16.43 4.01 -2.06
N ASN A 26 17.08 2.86 -2.33
CA ASN A 26 16.56 1.80 -3.18
C ASN A 26 15.42 0.99 -2.55
N VAL A 27 15.26 1.01 -1.22
CA VAL A 27 14.17 0.35 -0.49
C VAL A 27 12.91 1.21 -0.44
N PHE A 28 13.06 2.53 -0.59
CA PHE A 28 11.97 3.50 -0.61
C PHE A 28 11.82 4.17 -1.99
N PRO A 29 11.62 3.42 -3.08
CA PRO A 29 11.36 4.02 -4.38
C PRO A 29 10.02 4.76 -4.36
N LYS A 30 9.90 5.80 -5.19
CA LYS A 30 8.66 6.57 -5.33
C LYS A 30 7.50 5.70 -5.81
N ASP A 31 7.80 4.71 -6.65
CA ASP A 31 6.87 3.72 -7.19
C ASP A 31 7.36 2.31 -6.85
N LEU A 32 6.45 1.37 -6.57
CA LEU A 32 6.81 -0.01 -6.23
C LEU A 32 7.35 -0.76 -7.47
N PRO A 33 8.40 -1.59 -7.33
CA PRO A 33 9.06 -2.28 -8.46
C PRO A 33 8.24 -3.43 -9.08
N GLY A 34 6.94 -3.52 -8.80
CA GLY A 34 6.05 -4.58 -9.24
C GLY A 34 6.09 -5.81 -8.34
N LEU A 35 5.85 -6.99 -8.92
CA LEU A 35 5.89 -8.24 -8.19
C LEU A 35 7.32 -8.54 -7.69
N PRO A 36 7.46 -9.13 -6.49
CA PRO A 36 8.76 -9.57 -6.03
C PRO A 36 9.34 -10.59 -7.01
N PRO A 37 10.68 -10.68 -7.14
CA PRO A 37 11.33 -11.73 -7.90
C PRO A 37 10.83 -13.12 -7.48
N ILE A 38 10.90 -14.09 -8.40
CA ILE A 38 10.60 -15.49 -8.12
C ILE A 38 11.42 -15.91 -6.90
N ARG A 39 10.72 -16.24 -5.81
CA ARG A 39 11.38 -16.69 -4.59
C ARG A 39 11.71 -18.17 -4.76
N GLN A 40 12.84 -18.61 -4.21
CA GLN A 40 13.22 -20.02 -4.16
C GLN A 40 12.29 -20.86 -3.27
N VAL A 41 11.54 -20.19 -2.38
CA VAL A 41 10.60 -20.81 -1.46
C VAL A 41 9.18 -20.49 -1.89
N GLU A 42 8.36 -21.53 -2.01
CA GLU A 42 6.93 -21.43 -2.29
C GLU A 42 6.17 -21.04 -1.01
N PHE A 43 5.22 -20.11 -1.14
CA PHE A 43 4.30 -19.80 -0.05
C PHE A 43 3.21 -20.86 0.01
N GLN A 44 3.11 -21.57 1.12
CA GLN A 44 2.04 -22.53 1.37
C GLN A 44 1.01 -21.94 2.31
N ILE A 45 -0.26 -22.03 1.94
CA ILE A 45 -1.39 -21.71 2.83
C ILE A 45 -1.81 -23.00 3.50
N ASN A 46 -1.35 -23.20 4.73
CA ASN A 46 -1.73 -24.35 5.53
C ASN A 46 -3.12 -24.12 6.14
N LEU A 47 -4.08 -24.98 5.80
CA LEU A 47 -5.42 -24.94 6.35
C LEU A 47 -5.54 -25.88 7.55
N ILE A 48 -6.33 -25.48 8.54
CA ILE A 48 -6.72 -26.39 9.62
C ILE A 48 -7.61 -27.48 9.01
N PRO A 49 -7.40 -28.78 9.33
CA PRO A 49 -8.26 -29.86 8.83
C PRO A 49 -9.75 -29.56 9.06
N GLY A 50 -10.56 -29.71 8.00
CA GLY A 50 -11.98 -29.37 8.02
C GLY A 50 -12.32 -27.95 7.57
N THR A 51 -11.34 -27.11 7.24
CA THR A 51 -11.58 -25.80 6.63
C THR A 51 -12.16 -25.95 5.23
N THR A 52 -13.28 -25.29 4.96
CA THR A 52 -13.90 -25.22 3.62
C THR A 52 -13.61 -23.88 2.94
N PRO A 53 -13.46 -23.84 1.60
CA PRO A 53 -13.34 -22.57 0.88
C PRO A 53 -14.52 -21.64 1.16
N VAL A 54 -14.24 -20.35 1.30
CA VAL A 54 -15.27 -19.32 1.51
C VAL A 54 -15.55 -18.63 0.18
N ALA A 55 -16.81 -18.67 -0.26
CA ALA A 55 -17.30 -17.87 -1.38
C ALA A 55 -18.23 -16.78 -0.85
N ARG A 56 -18.00 -15.52 -1.26
CA ARG A 56 -18.86 -14.37 -0.95
C ARG A 56 -19.15 -13.60 -2.22
N ALA A 57 -20.35 -13.04 -2.32
CA ALA A 57 -20.68 -12.16 -3.43
C ALA A 57 -19.80 -10.90 -3.38
N PRO A 58 -19.36 -10.36 -4.53
CA PRO A 58 -18.69 -9.06 -4.57
C PRO A 58 -19.58 -7.96 -3.98
N TYR A 59 -18.96 -6.94 -3.40
CA TYR A 59 -19.67 -5.74 -2.98
C TYR A 59 -20.20 -4.97 -4.19
N ARG A 60 -21.29 -4.22 -4.01
CA ARG A 60 -21.78 -3.29 -5.03
C ARG A 60 -20.83 -2.11 -5.09
N LEU A 61 -20.29 -1.86 -6.28
CA LEU A 61 -19.38 -0.75 -6.57
C LEU A 61 -20.05 0.19 -7.57
N ALA A 62 -19.74 1.48 -7.47
CA ALA A 62 -20.11 2.46 -8.46
C ALA A 62 -19.31 2.25 -9.77
N PRO A 63 -19.78 2.74 -10.92
CA PRO A 63 -19.06 2.60 -12.18
C PRO A 63 -17.62 3.14 -12.15
N SER A 64 -17.35 4.22 -11.41
CA SER A 64 -16.00 4.79 -11.26
C SER A 64 -15.05 3.86 -10.50
N GLU A 65 -15.52 3.23 -9.42
CA GLU A 65 -14.71 2.28 -8.62
C GLU A 65 -14.40 1.02 -9.43
N MET A 66 -15.37 0.54 -10.21
CA MET A 66 -15.16 -0.59 -11.13
C MET A 66 -14.10 -0.27 -12.19
N GLN A 67 -14.09 0.97 -12.71
CA GLN A 67 -13.07 1.42 -13.66
C GLN A 67 -11.68 1.48 -13.01
N GLU A 68 -11.59 1.96 -11.76
CA GLU A 68 -10.32 1.99 -11.01
C GLU A 68 -9.74 0.58 -10.80
N LEU A 69 -10.57 -0.40 -10.45
CA LEU A 69 -10.14 -1.80 -10.23
C LEU A 69 -9.72 -2.54 -11.50
N SER A 70 -10.08 -2.04 -12.68
CA SER A 70 -9.76 -2.68 -13.96
C SER A 70 -8.36 -2.34 -14.51
N ASN A 71 -7.58 -1.52 -13.80
CA ASN A 71 -6.28 -1.01 -14.22
C ASN A 71 -5.09 -1.86 -13.76
#